data_AF-A0AAV7DKX8-F1
#
_entry.id   AF-A0AAV7DKX8-F1
#
_cell.length_a   1.000
_cell.length_b   1.000
_cell.length_c   1.000
_cell.angle_alpha   90.00
_cell.angle_beta   90.00
_cell.angle_gamma   90.00
#
_symmetry.space_group_name_H-M   'P 1'
#
loop_
_entity.id
_entity.type
_entity.pdbx_description
1 polymer ?
#
loop_
_entity_poly.entity_id
_entity_poly.type
_entity_poly.pdbx_seq_one_letter_code
_entity_poly.pdbx_strand_id
1 'polypeptide(L)'
;MCEGASRISGPIPPDPTLFPDYYRRPASARGRLEGADLKLDFLSGPLAPDPTLYPTCYSARPASPIPRIRPNARDILERGQSGTVGVLLKLEGISLHTASSPPKKTKDHGKENVQRMREIQKRCKEKEMEKVQGAPKPVKALWKSSKYEQVESKVKAKLQEQPMPPKATQANFLKSHTRCGVGLPPKRCPSPGPIRPTTASNDMQIQGSSIDFIAHNARNVKKIQMRRSRSLQNLNEVLLEKQRQQQEYDTKQKGHVPQYLQDLKAKWKKEQEELKKQTPDPSLPPGHTMMPEHERQETLNKIKQTQSQLLKELLMLPVRADNFSIQNRRTELEKKLSEIEEAIKVFSRPKVFIKIDS
;
A
#
# COMPACT_ATOMS: atom_id res chain seq x y z
N MET A 1 -24.51 -7.35 26.00
CA MET A 1 -23.87 -6.25 26.77
C MET A 1 -22.45 -6.13 26.27
N CYS A 2 -22.17 -5.12 25.44
CA CYS A 2 -20.82 -4.89 24.91
C CYS A 2 -20.31 -3.58 25.50
N GLU A 3 -19.54 -3.68 26.58
CA GLU A 3 -18.79 -2.53 27.11
C GLU A 3 -17.40 -2.53 26.49
N GLY A 4 -17.19 -1.60 25.55
CA GLY A 4 -15.89 -1.23 25.03
C GLY A 4 -15.72 0.27 25.16
N ALA A 5 -14.69 0.70 25.89
CA ALA A 5 -14.41 2.11 26.14
C ALA A 5 -14.20 2.89 24.83
N SER A 6 -15.07 3.88 24.60
CA SER A 6 -15.02 4.77 23.45
C SER A 6 -13.81 5.71 23.56
N ARG A 7 -12.85 5.58 22.64
CA ARG A 7 -11.67 6.46 22.50
C ARG A 7 -12.01 7.77 21.77
N ILE A 8 -12.98 8.53 22.27
CA ILE A 8 -13.22 9.91 21.85
C ILE A 8 -12.59 10.84 22.88
N SER A 9 -11.26 11.00 22.79
CA SER A 9 -10.52 12.02 23.51
C SER A 9 -9.97 13.01 22.49
N GLY A 10 -10.79 14.01 22.16
CA GLY A 10 -10.33 15.26 21.53
C GLY A 10 -10.25 16.37 22.59
N PRO A 11 -9.52 17.46 22.33
CA PRO A 11 -9.54 18.63 23.22
C PRO A 11 -10.98 19.11 23.45
N ILE A 12 -11.29 19.50 24.69
CA ILE A 12 -12.60 20.06 25.06
C ILE A 12 -12.86 21.25 24.12
N PRO A 13 -13.97 21.26 23.37
CA PRO A 13 -14.22 22.32 22.42
C PRO A 13 -14.48 23.64 23.17
N PRO A 14 -14.05 24.80 22.64
CA PRO A 14 -14.07 26.07 23.35
C PRO A 14 -15.50 26.51 23.70
N ASP A 15 -15.67 27.26 24.78
CA ASP A 15 -16.98 27.71 25.26
C ASP A 15 -17.74 28.48 24.14
N PRO A 16 -18.97 28.08 23.79
CA PRO A 16 -19.74 28.72 22.72
C PRO A 16 -20.09 30.19 23.00
N THR A 17 -20.04 30.63 24.26
CA THR A 17 -20.29 32.04 24.63
C THR A 17 -19.09 32.94 24.30
N LEU A 18 -17.88 32.38 24.30
CA LEU A 18 -16.63 33.10 24.06
C LEU A 18 -16.18 33.04 22.59
N PHE A 19 -16.55 31.99 21.85
CA PHE A 19 -16.15 31.79 20.45
C PHE A 19 -17.35 31.42 19.54
N PRO A 20 -18.29 32.35 19.29
CA PRO A 20 -19.50 32.08 18.51
C PRO A 20 -19.21 31.69 17.05
N ASP A 21 -18.10 32.18 16.49
CA ASP A 21 -17.72 31.87 15.10
C ASP A 21 -17.19 30.43 14.92
N TYR A 22 -16.69 29.79 15.97
CA TYR A 22 -16.19 28.40 15.91
C TYR A 22 -17.32 27.38 15.69
N TYR A 23 -18.54 27.75 16.10
CA TYR A 23 -19.75 26.94 15.93
C TYR A 23 -20.66 27.46 14.82
N ARG A 24 -20.23 28.50 14.09
CA ARG A 24 -21.02 29.12 13.03
C ARG A 24 -21.09 28.20 11.83
N ARG A 25 -22.26 27.59 11.64
CA ARG A 25 -22.53 26.67 10.53
C ARG A 25 -22.38 27.42 9.19
N PRO A 26 -21.53 26.95 8.26
CA PRO A 26 -21.34 27.63 6.98
C PRO A 26 -22.65 27.59 6.17
N ALA A 27 -22.96 28.70 5.49
CA ALA A 27 -24.21 28.89 4.73
C ALA A 27 -24.45 27.80 3.65
N SER A 28 -23.40 27.10 3.22
CA SER A 28 -23.46 25.98 2.28
C SER A 28 -24.06 24.69 2.86
N ALA A 29 -24.24 24.59 4.18
CA ALA A 29 -24.75 23.41 4.86
C ALA A 29 -26.26 23.48 5.21
N ARG A 30 -26.97 24.55 4.81
CA ARG A 30 -28.43 24.76 5.01
C ARG A 30 -29.32 23.85 4.12
N GLY A 31 -28.80 22.73 3.65
CA GLY A 31 -29.17 22.11 2.36
C GLY A 31 -30.41 21.22 2.23
N ARG A 32 -30.72 20.19 3.00
CA ARG A 32 -30.03 19.45 4.03
C ARG A 32 -31.10 18.81 4.91
N LEU A 33 -31.44 19.46 6.01
CA LEU A 33 -32.11 18.76 7.10
C LEU A 33 -32.79 19.73 8.08
N GLU A 34 -33.54 20.70 7.57
CA GLU A 34 -34.54 21.43 8.35
C GLU A 34 -35.79 21.50 7.48
N GLY A 35 -36.90 20.97 8.01
CA GLY A 35 -38.20 21.02 7.36
C GLY A 35 -38.58 22.47 7.09
N ALA A 36 -39.05 22.72 5.88
CA ALA A 36 -39.52 24.02 5.47
C ALA A 36 -40.86 24.31 6.17
N ASP A 37 -40.83 24.87 7.37
CA ASP A 37 -41.95 25.65 7.90
C ASP A 37 -41.97 26.98 7.13
N LEU A 38 -42.54 26.92 5.92
CA LEU A 38 -42.82 28.10 5.10
C LEU A 38 -43.97 28.87 5.74
N LYS A 39 -43.64 29.77 6.66
CA LYS A 39 -44.50 30.91 6.96
C LYS A 39 -44.38 31.89 5.78
N LEU A 40 -45.27 31.74 4.80
CA LEU A 40 -45.40 32.66 3.67
C LEU A 40 -46.07 33.95 4.14
N ASP A 41 -45.27 34.89 4.64
CA ASP A 41 -45.70 36.27 4.79
C ASP A 41 -45.59 36.95 3.41
N PHE A 42 -46.72 37.02 2.70
CA PHE A 42 -46.85 37.84 1.50
C PHE A 42 -46.83 39.32 1.89
N LEU A 43 -45.70 40.01 1.70
CA LEU A 43 -45.63 41.46 1.78
C LEU A 43 -45.06 42.08 0.49
N SER A 44 -45.97 42.80 -0.16
CA SER A 44 -45.86 43.83 -1.20
C SER A 44 -44.48 44.46 -1.45
N GLY A 45 -43.96 44.31 -2.69
CA GLY A 45 -42.86 45.06 -3.29
C GLY A 45 -43.00 45.06 -4.82
N PRO A 46 -42.41 46.04 -5.57
CA PRO A 46 -42.78 46.32 -6.95
C PRO A 46 -42.51 45.13 -7.89
N LEU A 47 -43.33 45.00 -8.94
CA LEU A 47 -43.26 43.91 -9.91
C LEU A 47 -41.81 43.64 -10.33
N ALA A 48 -41.40 42.37 -10.20
CA ALA A 48 -40.07 41.92 -10.53
C ALA A 48 -39.81 42.13 -12.05
N PRO A 49 -38.68 42.75 -12.47
CA PRO A 49 -38.38 43.01 -13.88
C PRO A 49 -38.27 41.73 -14.70
N ASP A 50 -38.66 41.76 -15.97
CA ASP A 50 -38.74 40.59 -16.85
C ASP A 50 -37.41 39.79 -16.89
N PRO A 51 -37.41 38.48 -16.55
CA PRO A 51 -36.21 37.65 -16.52
C PRO A 51 -35.52 37.47 -17.87
N THR A 52 -36.19 37.81 -18.98
CA THR A 52 -35.59 37.78 -20.32
C THR A 52 -34.67 38.96 -20.59
N LEU A 53 -34.91 40.12 -19.97
CA LEU A 53 -34.17 41.36 -20.22
C LEU A 53 -33.01 41.56 -19.23
N TYR A 54 -33.11 41.01 -18.01
CA TYR A 54 -32.07 41.17 -16.98
C TYR A 54 -31.71 39.85 -16.27
N PRO A 55 -30.96 38.94 -16.93
CA PRO A 55 -30.63 37.61 -16.38
C PRO A 55 -29.72 37.65 -15.14
N THR A 56 -28.95 38.72 -14.98
CA THR A 56 -27.95 38.87 -13.90
C THR A 56 -28.57 39.29 -12.57
N CYS A 57 -29.76 39.91 -12.61
CA CYS A 57 -30.46 40.42 -11.42
C CYS A 57 -31.15 39.32 -10.61
N TYR A 58 -31.38 38.14 -11.21
CA TYR A 58 -32.05 37.00 -10.58
C TYR A 58 -31.10 35.85 -10.18
N SER A 59 -29.83 35.90 -10.61
CA SER A 59 -28.85 34.87 -10.27
C SER A 59 -28.02 35.29 -9.07
N ALA A 60 -28.29 34.70 -7.90
CA ALA A 60 -27.42 34.80 -6.72
C ALA A 60 -26.07 34.08 -6.88
N ARG A 61 -25.72 33.61 -8.08
CA ARG A 61 -24.44 32.96 -8.39
C ARG A 61 -23.63 33.83 -9.36
N PRO A 62 -22.34 34.09 -9.09
CA PRO A 62 -21.47 34.74 -10.06
C PRO A 62 -21.42 33.91 -11.36
N ALA A 63 -21.37 34.59 -12.50
CA ALA A 63 -21.45 33.99 -13.84
C ALA A 63 -20.39 32.90 -14.11
N SER A 64 -19.31 32.88 -13.32
CA SER A 64 -18.31 31.81 -13.31
C SER A 64 -18.06 31.32 -11.88
N PRO A 65 -18.39 30.07 -11.52
CA PRO A 65 -18.04 29.53 -10.22
C PRO A 65 -16.52 29.41 -10.09
N ILE A 66 -15.97 29.81 -8.94
CA ILE A 66 -14.54 29.65 -8.63
C ILE A 66 -14.20 28.15 -8.73
N PRO A 67 -13.16 27.76 -9.50
CA PRO A 67 -12.80 26.36 -9.65
C PRO A 67 -12.41 25.77 -8.29
N ARG A 68 -13.08 24.67 -7.89
CA ARG A 68 -12.80 23.96 -6.63
C ARG A 68 -11.48 23.22 -6.72
N ILE A 69 -10.38 23.92 -6.48
CA ILE A 69 -9.03 23.38 -6.61
C ILE A 69 -8.29 23.55 -5.27
N ARG A 70 -7.58 22.49 -4.86
CA ARG A 70 -6.77 22.48 -3.63
C ARG A 70 -5.54 23.40 -3.80
N PRO A 71 -4.97 23.96 -2.73
CA PRO A 71 -3.85 24.92 -2.82
C PRO A 71 -2.69 24.40 -3.67
N ASN A 72 -2.34 23.12 -3.52
CA ASN A 72 -1.22 22.46 -4.21
C ASN A 72 -1.47 22.18 -5.70
N ALA A 73 -2.66 22.46 -6.23
CA ALA A 73 -3.04 22.20 -7.61
C ALA A 73 -3.33 23.50 -8.39
N ARG A 74 -3.02 24.67 -7.81
CA ARG A 74 -3.15 25.98 -8.47
C ARG A 74 -2.26 26.10 -9.70
N ASP A 75 -1.01 25.64 -9.59
CA ASP A 75 -0.04 25.68 -10.68
C ASP A 75 -0.52 24.90 -11.92
N ILE A 76 -1.31 23.83 -11.72
CA ILE A 76 -1.87 23.02 -12.80
C ILE A 76 -2.99 23.78 -13.51
N LEU A 77 -3.85 24.47 -12.75
CA LEU A 77 -4.89 25.33 -13.31
C LEU A 77 -4.28 26.48 -14.12
N GLU A 78 -3.29 27.16 -13.56
CA GLU A 78 -2.64 28.30 -14.20
C GLU A 78 -1.94 27.88 -15.50
N ARG A 79 -1.25 26.73 -15.51
CA ARG A 79 -0.68 26.14 -16.74
C ARG A 79 -1.74 25.78 -17.77
N GLY A 80 -2.89 25.27 -17.33
CA GLY A 80 -4.02 24.94 -18.19
C GLY A 80 -4.66 26.17 -18.84
N GLN A 81 -4.76 27.28 -18.09
CA GLN A 81 -5.37 28.53 -18.55
C GLN A 81 -4.43 29.41 -19.40
N SER A 82 -3.12 29.30 -19.20
CA SER A 82 -2.10 30.04 -19.96
C SER A 82 -1.63 29.33 -21.23
N GLY A 83 -1.92 28.04 -21.37
CA GLY A 83 -1.60 27.26 -22.56
C GLY A 83 -2.52 27.59 -23.75
N THR A 84 -2.13 27.13 -24.95
CA THR A 84 -2.87 27.37 -26.21
C THR A 84 -4.35 26.96 -26.12
N VAL A 85 -4.65 25.85 -25.44
CA VAL A 85 -6.02 25.37 -25.20
C VAL A 85 -6.78 26.28 -24.22
N GLY A 86 -6.12 26.80 -23.19
CA GLY A 86 -6.70 27.75 -22.25
C GLY A 86 -7.01 29.11 -22.88
N VAL A 87 -6.15 29.56 -23.81
CA VAL A 87 -6.41 30.75 -24.63
C VAL A 87 -7.61 30.52 -25.57
N LEU A 88 -7.70 29.34 -26.19
CA LEU A 88 -8.85 28.94 -27.03
C LEU A 88 -10.18 28.92 -26.26
N LEU A 89 -10.18 28.39 -25.03
CA LEU A 89 -11.37 28.33 -24.18
C LEU A 89 -11.80 29.69 -23.62
N LYS A 90 -10.86 30.65 -23.49
CA LYS A 90 -11.17 32.06 -23.16
C LYS A 90 -11.74 32.84 -24.34
N LEU A 91 -11.52 32.37 -25.56
CA LEU A 91 -12.01 32.98 -26.79
C LEU A 91 -13.37 32.40 -27.22
N GLU A 92 -14.26 32.14 -26.26
CA GLU A 92 -15.64 31.78 -26.53
C GLU A 92 -16.36 33.02 -27.13
N GLY A 93 -16.24 33.18 -28.45
CA GLY A 93 -16.91 34.25 -29.20
C GLY A 93 -16.18 34.82 -30.42
N ILE A 94 -14.93 34.44 -30.74
CA ILE A 94 -14.21 35.02 -31.89
C ILE A 94 -13.88 33.94 -32.93
N SER A 95 -14.60 33.98 -34.05
CA SER A 95 -14.32 33.17 -35.24
C SER A 95 -13.07 33.69 -35.96
N LEU A 96 -11.91 33.08 -35.68
CA LEU A 96 -10.70 33.29 -36.49
C LEU A 96 -10.58 32.19 -37.53
N HIS A 97 -10.87 32.57 -38.77
CA HIS A 97 -10.47 31.86 -39.99
C HIS A 97 -8.95 31.69 -39.98
N THR A 98 -8.47 30.47 -39.73
CA THR A 98 -7.03 30.18 -39.73
C THR A 98 -6.56 29.90 -41.15
N ALA A 99 -5.71 30.78 -41.68
CA ALA A 99 -4.92 30.51 -42.89
C ALA A 99 -4.06 29.24 -42.69
N SER A 100 -4.00 28.37 -43.70
CA SER A 100 -3.32 27.08 -43.62
C SER A 100 -1.81 27.25 -43.43
N SER A 101 -1.24 26.70 -42.34
CA SER A 101 0.22 26.59 -42.21
C SER A 101 0.76 25.53 -43.18
N PRO A 102 1.99 25.67 -43.70
CA PRO A 102 2.59 24.67 -44.59
C PRO A 102 2.68 23.29 -43.90
N PRO A 103 2.55 22.18 -44.64
CA PRO A 103 2.57 20.84 -44.06
C PRO A 103 3.91 20.58 -43.38
N LYS A 104 3.86 20.31 -42.07
CA LYS A 104 5.03 19.85 -41.31
C LYS A 104 5.50 18.53 -41.94
N LYS A 105 6.77 18.44 -42.31
CA LYS A 105 7.39 17.22 -42.84
C LYS A 105 7.05 16.05 -41.91
N THR A 106 6.47 14.99 -42.45
CA THR A 106 6.12 13.78 -41.72
C THR A 106 7.37 13.18 -41.10
N LYS A 107 7.41 13.13 -39.77
CA LYS A 107 8.56 12.66 -39.01
C LYS A 107 8.69 11.15 -39.21
N ASP A 108 9.89 10.70 -39.61
CA ASP A 108 10.17 9.28 -39.80
C ASP A 108 10.34 8.61 -38.42
N HIS A 109 9.21 8.17 -37.87
CA HIS A 109 9.15 7.51 -36.57
C HIS A 109 9.95 6.21 -36.53
N GLY A 110 10.22 5.56 -37.67
CA GLY A 110 11.06 4.36 -37.75
C GLY A 110 12.50 4.69 -37.37
N LYS A 111 13.08 5.75 -37.96
CA LYS A 111 14.44 6.20 -37.65
C LYS A 111 14.56 6.73 -36.22
N GLU A 112 13.56 7.48 -35.75
CA GLU A 112 13.52 7.99 -34.38
C GLU A 112 13.44 6.85 -33.34
N ASN A 113 12.63 5.83 -33.61
CA ASN A 113 12.54 4.65 -32.76
C ASN A 113 13.86 3.87 -32.73
N VAL A 114 14.56 3.72 -33.86
CA VAL A 114 15.87 3.06 -33.91
C VAL A 114 16.92 3.86 -33.13
N GLN A 115 16.95 5.18 -33.28
CA GLN A 115 17.84 6.05 -32.50
C GLN A 115 17.54 5.94 -31.00
N ARG A 116 16.27 6.01 -30.62
CA ARG A 116 15.81 5.86 -29.24
C ARG A 116 16.19 4.49 -28.66
N MET A 117 16.04 3.40 -29.42
CA MET A 117 16.45 2.07 -28.99
C MET A 117 17.95 1.98 -28.75
N ARG A 118 18.77 2.55 -29.64
CA ARG A 118 20.24 2.58 -29.47
C ARG A 118 20.64 3.42 -28.26
N GLU A 119 19.96 4.54 -28.03
CA GLU A 119 20.21 5.41 -26.88
C GLU A 119 19.82 4.73 -25.55
N ILE A 120 18.69 4.01 -25.51
CA ILE A 120 18.30 3.19 -24.36
C ILE A 120 19.33 2.10 -24.10
N GLN A 121 19.80 1.39 -25.13
CA GLN A 121 20.85 0.37 -24.99
C GLN A 121 22.15 0.95 -24.45
N LYS A 122 22.58 2.10 -24.98
CA LYS A 122 23.77 2.82 -24.51
C LYS A 122 23.65 3.21 -23.04
N ARG A 123 22.52 3.82 -22.66
CA ARG A 123 22.26 4.25 -21.28
C ARG A 123 22.16 3.07 -20.30
N CYS A 124 21.61 1.94 -20.74
CA CYS A 124 21.58 0.73 -19.91
C CYS A 124 23.00 0.19 -19.67
N LYS A 125 23.83 0.13 -20.72
CA LYS A 125 25.23 -0.28 -20.62
C LYS A 125 26.03 0.65 -19.72
N GLU A 126 25.87 1.96 -19.86
CA GLU A 126 26.52 2.96 -18.99
C GLU A 126 26.10 2.80 -17.53
N LYS A 127 24.81 2.62 -17.24
CA LYS A 127 24.31 2.35 -15.89
C LYS A 127 24.85 1.03 -15.31
N GLU A 128 25.02 0.00 -16.12
CA GLU A 128 25.68 -1.24 -15.67
C GLU A 128 27.16 -1.00 -15.34
N MET A 129 27.88 -0.26 -16.19
CA MET A 129 29.28 0.09 -15.94
C MET A 129 29.45 0.97 -14.69
N GLU A 130 28.57 1.95 -14.48
CA GLU A 130 28.53 2.81 -13.31
C GLU A 130 28.18 2.02 -12.03
N LYS A 131 27.24 1.07 -12.11
CA LYS A 131 26.94 0.15 -11.01
C LYS A 131 28.13 -0.77 -10.70
N VAL A 132 28.89 -1.21 -11.70
CA VAL A 132 30.08 -2.03 -11.49
C VAL A 132 31.25 -1.21 -10.92
N GLN A 133 31.37 0.06 -11.28
CA GLN A 133 32.37 0.98 -10.69
C GLN A 133 32.00 1.45 -9.28
N GLY A 134 30.71 1.70 -9.02
CA GLY A 134 30.20 2.24 -7.75
C GLY A 134 29.75 1.18 -6.74
N ALA A 135 29.60 -0.08 -7.13
CA ALA A 135 29.39 -1.16 -6.18
C ALA A 135 30.68 -1.42 -5.40
N PRO A 136 30.64 -1.51 -4.06
CA PRO A 136 31.76 -2.06 -3.32
C PRO A 136 32.03 -3.46 -3.87
N LYS A 137 33.29 -3.77 -4.17
CA LYS A 137 33.72 -5.14 -4.54
C LYS A 137 33.04 -6.09 -3.56
N PRO A 138 32.24 -7.07 -4.03
CA PRO A 138 31.53 -7.95 -3.13
C PRO A 138 32.54 -8.59 -2.19
N VAL A 139 32.39 -8.33 -0.88
CA VAL A 139 33.30 -8.76 0.20
C VAL A 139 33.44 -10.30 0.24
N LYS A 140 32.59 -11.01 -0.50
CA LYS A 140 32.72 -12.44 -0.79
C LYS A 140 33.08 -12.64 -2.25
N ALA A 141 34.31 -12.28 -2.62
CA ALA A 141 34.97 -13.08 -3.64
C ALA A 141 34.97 -14.51 -3.10
N LEU A 142 34.23 -15.43 -3.76
CA LEU A 142 34.41 -16.85 -3.48
C LEU A 142 35.90 -17.10 -3.45
N TRP A 143 36.42 -17.57 -2.31
CA TRP A 143 37.85 -17.72 -2.09
C TRP A 143 38.47 -18.46 -3.29
N LYS A 144 39.14 -17.70 -4.16
CA LYS A 144 39.96 -18.28 -5.21
C LYS A 144 41.16 -18.82 -4.46
N SER A 145 41.19 -20.12 -4.17
CA SER A 145 42.39 -20.71 -3.57
C SER A 145 43.57 -20.40 -4.49
N SER A 146 44.70 -19.97 -3.93
CA SER A 146 45.94 -19.65 -4.67
C SER A 146 46.33 -20.73 -5.71
N LYS A 147 45.96 -21.98 -5.44
CA LYS A 147 46.10 -23.14 -6.35
C LYS A 147 45.50 -22.94 -7.75
N TYR A 148 44.53 -22.04 -7.93
CA TYR A 148 43.83 -21.82 -9.21
C TYR A 148 43.93 -20.38 -9.74
N GLU A 149 44.78 -19.54 -9.15
CA GLU A 149 44.95 -18.16 -9.59
C GLU A 149 45.67 -18.07 -10.96
N GLN A 150 46.57 -19.01 -11.22
CA GLN A 150 47.35 -19.11 -12.47
C GLN A 150 46.73 -20.05 -13.51
N VAL A 151 45.58 -20.68 -13.21
CA VAL A 151 44.93 -21.60 -14.14
C VAL A 151 44.08 -20.81 -15.11
N GLU A 152 44.63 -20.54 -16.30
CA GLU A 152 43.89 -19.88 -17.37
C GLU A 152 42.65 -20.70 -17.80
N SER A 153 41.56 -20.00 -18.11
CA SER A 153 40.32 -20.64 -18.55
C SER A 153 40.56 -21.42 -19.85
N LYS A 154 40.19 -22.71 -19.88
CA LYS A 154 40.20 -23.52 -21.10
C LYS A 154 39.34 -22.90 -22.23
N VAL A 155 38.36 -22.06 -21.88
CA VAL A 155 37.55 -21.31 -22.84
C VAL A 155 38.36 -20.18 -23.48
N LYS A 156 39.23 -19.51 -22.72
CA LYS A 156 40.18 -18.52 -23.26
C LYS A 156 41.15 -19.20 -24.23
N ALA A 157 41.68 -20.37 -23.88
CA ALA A 157 42.52 -21.16 -24.78
C ALA A 157 41.79 -21.52 -26.10
N LYS A 158 40.52 -21.94 -26.03
CA LYS A 158 39.70 -22.23 -27.24
C LYS A 158 39.34 -21.00 -28.08
N LEU A 159 39.26 -19.82 -27.47
CA LEU A 159 39.03 -18.56 -28.20
C LEU A 159 40.32 -18.00 -28.82
N GLN A 160 41.48 -18.40 -28.29
CA GLN A 160 42.80 -17.98 -28.74
C GLN A 160 43.42 -18.98 -29.74
N GLU A 161 42.90 -20.21 -29.81
CA GLU A 161 43.11 -21.11 -30.94
C GLU A 161 42.61 -20.45 -32.22
N GLN A 162 43.54 -20.14 -33.12
CA GLN A 162 43.23 -19.80 -34.51
C GLN A 162 42.37 -20.91 -35.12
N PRO A 163 41.33 -20.59 -35.91
CA PRO A 163 40.47 -21.61 -36.49
C PRO A 163 41.31 -22.54 -37.36
N MET A 164 41.46 -23.81 -36.94
CA MET A 164 42.06 -24.83 -37.78
C MET A 164 41.27 -24.91 -39.10
N PRO A 165 41.94 -25.11 -40.25
CA PRO A 165 41.25 -25.34 -41.51
C PRO A 165 40.31 -26.54 -41.34
N PRO A 166 39.08 -26.48 -41.88
CA PRO A 166 38.07 -27.49 -41.62
C PRO A 166 38.58 -28.84 -42.11
N LYS A 167 38.77 -29.78 -41.17
CA LYS A 167 38.99 -31.19 -41.51
C LYS A 167 37.77 -31.65 -42.32
N ALA A 168 38.04 -32.06 -43.55
CA ALA A 168 37.06 -32.60 -44.47
C ALA A 168 36.57 -33.95 -43.92
N THR A 169 35.53 -33.93 -43.09
CA THR A 169 34.65 -35.06 -42.80
C THR A 169 33.70 -34.60 -41.69
N GLN A 170 32.49 -34.19 -42.06
CA GLN A 170 31.28 -34.51 -41.30
C GLN A 170 30.02 -34.00 -42.03
N ALA A 171 29.18 -34.98 -42.37
CA ALA A 171 27.72 -34.97 -42.43
C ALA A 171 27.00 -33.68 -42.88
N ASN A 172 26.31 -33.81 -44.01
CA ASN A 172 25.34 -32.87 -44.58
C ASN A 172 24.15 -32.58 -43.64
N PHE A 173 24.33 -31.78 -42.60
CA PHE A 173 23.21 -31.23 -41.84
C PHE A 173 22.90 -29.82 -42.32
N LEU A 174 21.70 -29.64 -42.89
CA LEU A 174 21.20 -28.31 -43.29
C LEU A 174 20.99 -27.45 -42.04
N LYS A 175 21.77 -26.36 -41.92
CA LYS A 175 21.58 -25.31 -40.93
C LYS A 175 20.43 -24.39 -41.35
N SER A 176 19.59 -23.95 -40.41
CA SER A 176 18.51 -22.99 -40.68
C SER A 176 19.06 -21.71 -41.34
N HIS A 177 18.39 -21.24 -42.41
CA HIS A 177 18.72 -20.08 -43.25
C HIS A 177 19.80 -20.26 -44.35
N THR A 178 20.34 -21.46 -44.57
CA THR A 178 21.29 -21.69 -45.69
C THR A 178 20.63 -21.68 -47.08
N ARG A 179 19.31 -21.88 -47.17
CA ARG A 179 18.58 -21.87 -48.45
C ARG A 179 18.02 -20.51 -48.86
N CYS A 180 18.16 -19.49 -48.01
CA CYS A 180 17.65 -18.15 -48.28
C CYS A 180 18.83 -17.20 -48.52
N GLY A 181 19.35 -17.23 -49.76
CA GLY A 181 20.15 -16.12 -50.26
C GLY A 181 19.32 -14.83 -50.32
N VAL A 182 19.98 -13.70 -50.12
CA VAL A 182 19.38 -12.37 -50.17
C VAL A 182 18.72 -12.14 -51.56
N GLY A 183 17.42 -11.83 -51.59
CA GLY A 183 16.76 -11.20 -52.75
C GLY A 183 15.77 -12.02 -53.59
N LEU A 184 15.61 -13.30 -53.33
CA LEU A 184 14.58 -14.21 -53.88
C LEU A 184 13.10 -14.02 -53.42
N PRO A 185 12.12 -13.40 -54.13
CA PRO A 185 10.72 -13.57 -53.73
C PRO A 185 10.29 -15.05 -53.90
N PRO A 186 9.52 -15.63 -52.96
CA PRO A 186 9.15 -17.04 -53.02
C PRO A 186 8.23 -17.30 -54.23
N LYS A 187 8.65 -18.17 -55.15
CA LYS A 187 7.79 -18.66 -56.23
C LYS A 187 6.68 -19.53 -55.62
N ARG A 188 5.41 -19.14 -55.81
CA ARG A 188 4.25 -19.99 -55.50
C ARG A 188 4.27 -21.20 -56.44
N CYS A 189 4.20 -22.41 -55.88
CA CYS A 189 3.89 -23.60 -56.66
C CYS A 189 2.43 -23.53 -57.15
N PRO A 190 2.12 -23.90 -58.40
CA PRO A 190 0.74 -24.01 -58.85
C PRO A 190 0.06 -25.17 -58.11
N SER A 191 -1.15 -24.92 -57.60
CA SER A 191 -1.99 -25.92 -56.95
C SER A 191 -2.33 -27.07 -57.91
N PRO A 192 -2.44 -28.33 -57.45
CA PRO A 192 -2.91 -29.43 -58.29
C PRO A 192 -4.35 -29.15 -58.74
N GLY A 193 -4.57 -29.08 -60.05
CA GLY A 193 -5.91 -28.99 -60.63
C GLY A 193 -6.72 -30.26 -60.37
N PRO A 194 -8.07 -30.19 -60.44
CA PRO A 194 -8.91 -31.33 -60.12
C PRO A 194 -8.80 -32.41 -61.21
N ILE A 195 -8.56 -33.64 -60.78
CA ILE A 195 -8.57 -34.83 -61.63
C ILE A 195 -10.01 -35.08 -62.06
N ARG A 196 -10.31 -34.96 -63.36
CA ARG A 196 -11.59 -35.37 -63.96
C ARG A 196 -11.52 -36.88 -64.23
N PRO A 197 -12.38 -37.72 -63.64
CA PRO A 197 -12.43 -39.14 -64.00
C PRO A 197 -13.10 -39.29 -65.36
N THR A 198 -12.37 -39.85 -66.31
CA THR A 198 -12.91 -40.44 -67.52
C THR A 198 -13.40 -41.84 -67.18
N THR A 199 -14.71 -42.09 -67.23
CA THR A 199 -15.32 -43.36 -67.66
C THR A 199 -16.83 -43.18 -67.71
N ALA A 200 -17.37 -43.38 -68.92
CA ALA A 200 -18.78 -43.51 -69.17
C ALA A 200 -19.27 -44.91 -68.77
N SER A 201 -20.60 -45.04 -68.68
CA SER A 201 -21.43 -46.23 -68.52
C SER A 201 -21.31 -47.01 -67.21
N ASN A 202 -22.11 -46.60 -66.23
CA ASN A 202 -22.94 -47.51 -65.43
C ASN A 202 -24.18 -46.72 -65.03
N ASP A 203 -25.36 -47.14 -65.51
CA ASP A 203 -26.64 -46.62 -65.06
C ASP A 203 -26.82 -46.96 -63.58
N MET A 204 -26.36 -46.07 -62.69
CA MET A 204 -26.74 -46.10 -61.28
C MET A 204 -28.20 -45.68 -61.21
N GLN A 205 -29.08 -46.67 -61.12
CA GLN A 205 -30.47 -46.46 -60.72
C GLN A 205 -30.46 -45.98 -59.26
N ILE A 206 -30.37 -44.66 -59.07
CA ILE A 206 -30.47 -44.03 -57.75
C ILE A 206 -31.91 -44.25 -57.28
N GLN A 207 -32.14 -45.25 -56.42
CA GLN A 207 -33.34 -45.28 -55.60
C GLN A 207 -33.31 -44.04 -54.71
N GLY A 208 -33.90 -42.95 -55.21
CA GLY A 208 -34.08 -41.72 -54.46
C GLY A 208 -35.07 -41.97 -53.34
N SER A 209 -34.59 -42.32 -52.15
CA SER A 209 -35.32 -41.92 -50.97
C SER A 209 -35.44 -40.41 -51.03
N SER A 210 -36.67 -39.89 -50.99
CA SER A 210 -36.95 -38.46 -51.03
C SER A 210 -36.42 -37.82 -49.75
N ILE A 211 -35.12 -37.54 -49.72
CA ILE A 211 -34.47 -36.88 -48.59
C ILE A 211 -35.00 -35.45 -48.57
N ASP A 212 -35.75 -35.11 -47.53
CA ASP A 212 -36.16 -33.73 -47.29
C ASP A 212 -34.94 -32.89 -46.90
N PHE A 213 -34.34 -32.27 -47.91
CA PHE A 213 -33.17 -31.41 -47.77
C PHE A 213 -33.45 -30.21 -46.85
N ILE A 214 -34.71 -29.76 -46.74
CA ILE A 214 -35.08 -28.65 -45.87
C ILE A 214 -34.97 -29.10 -44.41
N ALA A 215 -35.57 -30.25 -44.07
CA ALA A 215 -35.48 -30.80 -42.73
C ALA A 215 -34.05 -31.25 -42.35
N HIS A 216 -33.28 -31.78 -43.31
CA HIS A 216 -31.88 -32.14 -43.12
C HIS A 216 -31.00 -30.91 -42.87
N ASN A 217 -31.15 -29.84 -43.66
CA ASN A 217 -30.42 -28.60 -43.46
C ASN A 217 -30.80 -27.90 -42.16
N ALA A 218 -32.09 -27.86 -41.79
CA ALA A 218 -32.53 -27.30 -40.52
C ALA A 218 -31.93 -28.05 -39.31
N ARG A 219 -31.85 -29.39 -39.39
CA ARG A 219 -31.18 -30.20 -38.36
C ARG A 219 -29.68 -29.96 -38.33
N ASN A 220 -29.03 -29.80 -39.47
CA ASN A 220 -27.59 -29.53 -39.52
C ASN A 220 -27.24 -28.12 -39.03
N VAL A 221 -28.04 -27.09 -39.34
CA VAL A 221 -27.84 -25.72 -38.82
C VAL A 221 -27.92 -25.69 -37.29
N LYS A 222 -28.84 -26.46 -36.68
CA LYS A 222 -28.91 -26.58 -35.21
C LYS A 222 -27.72 -27.32 -34.60
N LYS A 223 -27.08 -28.23 -35.35
CA LYS A 223 -25.90 -28.99 -34.89
C LYS A 223 -24.59 -28.21 -35.06
N ILE A 224 -24.51 -27.29 -36.01
CA ILE A 224 -23.30 -26.50 -36.27
C ILE A 224 -23.13 -25.47 -35.15
N GLN A 225 -22.14 -25.68 -34.30
CA GLN A 225 -21.66 -24.65 -33.38
C GLN A 225 -20.79 -23.67 -34.17
N MET A 226 -21.19 -22.38 -34.22
CA MET A 226 -20.36 -21.34 -34.82
C MET A 226 -19.01 -21.30 -34.09
N ARG A 227 -17.95 -21.78 -34.76
CA ARG A 227 -16.59 -21.68 -34.23
C ARG A 227 -16.15 -20.23 -34.28
N ARG A 228 -15.88 -19.64 -33.10
CA ARG A 228 -15.27 -18.32 -32.97
C ARG A 228 -13.92 -18.31 -33.70
N SER A 229 -13.53 -17.17 -34.27
CA SER A 229 -12.19 -17.04 -34.86
C SER A 229 -11.12 -17.28 -33.80
N ARG A 230 -9.96 -17.80 -34.23
CA ARG A 230 -8.81 -18.05 -33.35
C ARG A 230 -8.37 -16.79 -32.59
N SER A 231 -8.50 -15.60 -33.20
CA SER A 231 -8.24 -14.32 -32.55
C SER A 231 -9.16 -14.05 -31.36
N LEU A 232 -10.46 -14.35 -31.47
CA LEU A 232 -11.42 -14.18 -30.37
C LEU A 232 -11.21 -15.22 -29.27
N GLN A 233 -10.80 -16.44 -29.62
CA GLN A 233 -10.42 -17.46 -28.64
C GLN A 233 -9.21 -17.02 -27.81
N ASN A 234 -8.16 -16.52 -28.48
CA ASN A 234 -6.98 -15.99 -27.79
C ASN A 234 -7.33 -14.79 -26.88
N LEU A 235 -8.23 -13.90 -27.30
CA LEU A 235 -8.68 -12.79 -26.44
C LEU A 235 -9.41 -13.28 -25.20
N ASN A 236 -10.27 -14.30 -25.33
CA ASN A 236 -10.95 -14.90 -24.18
C ASN A 236 -9.95 -15.56 -23.22
N GLU A 237 -8.95 -16.26 -23.73
CA GLU A 237 -7.89 -16.87 -22.91
C GLU A 237 -7.13 -15.81 -22.10
N VAL A 238 -6.73 -14.70 -22.73
CA VAL A 238 -6.04 -13.59 -22.05
C VAL A 238 -6.91 -12.95 -20.96
N LEU A 239 -8.20 -12.77 -21.22
CA LEU A 239 -9.13 -12.23 -20.22
C LEU A 239 -9.31 -13.16 -19.01
N LEU A 240 -9.42 -14.47 -19.26
CA LEU A 240 -9.49 -15.48 -18.20
C LEU A 240 -8.19 -15.54 -17.38
N GLU A 241 -7.04 -15.46 -18.04
CA GLU A 241 -5.74 -15.40 -17.38
C GLU A 241 -5.64 -14.17 -16.46
N LYS A 242 -6.06 -13.00 -16.95
CA LYS A 242 -6.10 -11.76 -16.17
C LYS A 242 -7.03 -11.87 -14.97
N GLN A 243 -8.20 -12.47 -15.14
CA GLN A 243 -9.15 -12.69 -14.05
C GLN A 243 -8.57 -13.63 -12.98
N ARG A 244 -7.89 -14.70 -13.40
CA ARG A 244 -7.23 -15.66 -12.50
C ARG A 244 -6.12 -14.98 -11.69
N GLN A 245 -5.28 -14.18 -12.35
CA GLN A 245 -4.22 -13.40 -11.68
C GLN A 245 -4.78 -12.40 -10.67
N GLN A 246 -5.90 -11.74 -11.00
CA GLN A 246 -6.58 -10.85 -10.06
C GLN A 246 -7.12 -11.59 -8.84
N GLN A 247 -7.75 -12.76 -9.03
CA GLN A 247 -8.20 -13.60 -7.91
C GLN A 247 -7.02 -14.08 -7.05
N GLU A 248 -5.90 -14.43 -7.66
CA GLU A 248 -4.69 -14.84 -6.95
C GLU A 248 -4.09 -13.69 -6.14
N TYR A 249 -4.06 -12.48 -6.69
CA TYR A 249 -3.65 -11.28 -5.96
C TYR A 249 -4.59 -10.96 -4.79
N ASP A 250 -5.90 -11.01 -5.03
CA ASP A 250 -6.92 -10.73 -4.03
C ASP A 250 -6.91 -11.73 -2.87
N THR A 251 -6.53 -12.98 -3.13
CA THR A 251 -6.43 -14.03 -2.10
C THR A 251 -5.11 -13.97 -1.33
N LYS A 252 -3.99 -13.67 -1.99
CA LYS A 252 -2.65 -13.77 -1.39
C LYS A 252 -2.10 -12.45 -0.85
N GLN A 253 -2.32 -11.34 -1.54
CA GLN A 253 -1.61 -10.08 -1.29
C GLN A 253 -2.52 -8.95 -0.81
N LYS A 254 -3.79 -8.97 -1.17
CA LYS A 254 -4.73 -7.93 -0.76
C LYS A 254 -4.90 -7.91 0.76
N GLY A 255 -4.66 -6.75 1.35
CA GLY A 255 -4.71 -6.55 2.80
C GLY A 255 -3.47 -7.05 3.56
N HIS A 256 -2.49 -7.67 2.89
CA HIS A 256 -1.23 -8.03 3.53
C HIS A 256 -0.39 -6.78 3.76
N VAL A 257 -0.03 -6.53 5.01
CA VAL A 257 0.83 -5.39 5.37
C VAL A 257 2.26 -5.70 4.93
N PRO A 258 2.91 -4.87 4.09
CA PRO A 258 4.30 -5.07 3.70
C PRO A 258 5.24 -5.31 4.89
N GLN A 259 6.19 -6.23 4.71
CA GLN A 259 7.12 -6.66 5.76
C GLN A 259 7.84 -5.50 6.45
N TYR A 260 8.27 -4.48 5.69
CA TYR A 260 8.98 -3.32 6.24
C TYR A 260 8.15 -2.54 7.27
N LEU A 261 6.82 -2.48 7.13
CA LEU A 261 5.95 -1.83 8.11
C LEU A 261 5.80 -2.67 9.37
N GLN A 262 5.81 -4.00 9.25
CA GLN A 262 5.82 -4.91 10.39
C GLN A 262 7.13 -4.75 11.17
N ASP A 263 8.26 -4.72 10.45
CA ASP A 263 9.59 -4.51 11.03
C ASP A 263 9.69 -3.14 11.73
N LEU A 264 9.14 -2.09 11.12
CA LEU A 264 9.08 -0.76 11.74
C LEU A 264 8.26 -0.75 13.02
N LYS A 265 7.08 -1.38 13.03
CA LYS A 265 6.28 -1.53 14.25
C LYS A 265 7.02 -2.30 15.34
N ALA A 266 7.75 -3.36 14.96
CA ALA A 266 8.55 -4.14 15.88
C ALA A 266 9.70 -3.31 16.48
N LYS A 267 10.38 -2.50 15.66
CA LYS A 267 11.42 -1.57 16.12
C LYS A 267 10.87 -0.54 17.10
N TRP A 268 9.76 0.13 16.74
CA TRP A 268 9.12 1.08 17.65
C TRP A 268 8.69 0.43 18.96
N LYS A 269 8.17 -0.80 18.93
CA LYS A 269 7.82 -1.52 20.15
C LYS A 269 9.05 -1.76 21.04
N LYS A 270 10.18 -2.18 20.46
CA LYS A 270 11.45 -2.36 21.19
C LYS A 270 11.97 -1.05 21.78
N GLU A 271 12.03 0.01 20.97
CA GLU A 271 12.44 1.35 21.42
C GLU A 271 11.55 1.85 22.56
N GLN A 272 10.23 1.66 22.48
CA GLN A 272 9.31 2.03 23.56
C GLN A 272 9.53 1.21 24.84
N GLU A 273 9.86 -0.09 24.74
CA GLU A 273 10.21 -0.91 25.89
C GLU A 273 11.55 -0.48 26.52
N GLU A 274 12.54 -0.13 25.71
CA GLU A 274 13.83 0.39 26.17
C GLU A 274 13.67 1.75 26.85
N LEU A 275 12.91 2.67 26.24
CA LEU A 275 12.58 3.97 26.84
C LEU A 275 11.85 3.79 28.17
N LYS A 276 10.90 2.86 28.27
CA LYS A 276 10.22 2.56 29.55
C LYS A 276 11.15 1.97 30.61
N LYS A 277 12.16 1.20 30.22
CA LYS A 277 13.18 0.68 31.14
C LYS A 277 14.15 1.78 31.60
N GLN A 278 14.51 2.68 30.70
CA GLN A 278 15.43 3.78 30.97
C GLN A 278 14.77 4.93 31.73
N THR A 279 13.48 5.16 31.50
CA THR A 279 12.72 6.18 32.23
C THR A 279 12.61 5.70 33.69
N PRO A 280 13.27 6.36 34.65
CA PRO A 280 13.11 6.01 36.05
C PRO A 280 11.64 6.20 36.44
N ASP A 281 11.11 5.32 37.30
CA ASP A 281 9.73 5.42 37.77
C ASP A 281 9.51 6.84 38.35
N PRO A 282 8.49 7.60 37.87
CA PRO A 282 8.23 8.96 38.37
C PRO A 282 7.96 9.00 39.88
N SER A 283 7.66 7.86 40.50
CA SER A 283 7.50 7.72 41.95
C SER A 283 8.82 7.50 42.71
N LEU A 284 9.96 7.30 42.04
CA LEU A 284 11.25 7.03 42.68
C LEU A 284 11.87 8.34 43.18
N PRO A 285 11.99 8.55 44.50
CA PRO A 285 12.65 9.74 45.02
C PRO A 285 14.17 9.66 44.75
N PRO A 286 14.85 10.80 44.49
CA PRO A 286 16.30 10.84 44.31
C PRO A 286 17.04 10.24 45.51
N GLY A 287 18.13 9.51 45.26
CA GLY A 287 18.94 8.86 46.31
C GLY A 287 18.27 7.67 47.00
N HIS A 288 17.17 7.14 46.44
CA HIS A 288 16.50 5.95 46.93
C HIS A 288 16.52 4.83 45.89
N THR A 289 16.56 3.59 46.35
CA THR A 289 16.51 2.37 45.53
C THR A 289 15.29 1.54 45.92
N MET A 290 14.66 0.89 44.94
CA MET A 290 13.55 -0.04 45.19
C MET A 290 14.06 -1.30 45.90
N MET A 291 13.47 -1.63 47.05
CA MET A 291 13.74 -2.87 47.77
C MET A 291 13.29 -4.06 46.91
N PRO A 292 14.13 -5.09 46.70
CA PRO A 292 13.72 -6.35 46.07
C PRO A 292 12.53 -6.99 46.78
N GLU A 293 11.63 -7.60 46.01
CA GLU A 293 10.39 -8.16 46.53
C GLU A 293 10.59 -9.26 47.58
N HIS A 294 11.63 -10.09 47.43
CA HIS A 294 11.97 -11.13 48.40
C HIS A 294 12.42 -10.54 49.75
N GLU A 295 13.35 -9.58 49.73
CA GLU A 295 13.80 -8.86 50.93
C GLU A 295 12.63 -8.13 51.63
N ARG A 296 11.72 -7.54 50.83
CA ARG A 296 10.50 -6.90 51.35
C ARG A 296 9.59 -7.88 52.08
N GLN A 297 9.39 -9.07 51.52
CA GLN A 297 8.56 -10.09 52.15
C GLN A 297 9.22 -10.65 53.42
N GLU A 298 10.53 -10.87 53.41
CA GLU A 298 11.29 -11.31 54.58
C GLU A 298 11.22 -10.29 55.72
N THR A 299 11.45 -9.02 55.43
CA THR A 299 11.35 -7.93 56.41
C THR A 299 9.92 -7.81 56.96
N LEU A 300 8.90 -7.85 56.10
CA LEU A 300 7.50 -7.87 56.53
C LEU A 300 7.19 -9.03 57.47
N ASN A 301 7.69 -10.23 57.18
CA ASN A 301 7.51 -11.40 58.02
C ASN A 301 8.20 -11.24 59.38
N LYS A 302 9.43 -10.73 59.41
CA LYS A 302 10.16 -10.42 60.65
C LYS A 302 9.38 -9.41 61.50
N ILE A 303 8.86 -8.35 60.88
CA ILE A 303 8.07 -7.31 61.58
C ILE A 303 6.75 -7.88 62.12
N LYS A 304 6.08 -8.77 61.39
CA LYS A 304 4.87 -9.47 61.90
C LYS A 304 5.19 -10.40 63.07
N GLN A 305 6.34 -11.08 63.04
CA GLN A 305 6.79 -11.91 64.15
C GLN A 305 7.05 -11.07 65.39
N THR A 306 7.76 -9.95 65.28
CA THR A 306 8.00 -9.04 66.41
C THR A 306 6.71 -8.42 66.92
N GLN A 307 5.76 -8.06 66.06
CA GLN A 307 4.42 -7.62 66.47
C GLN A 307 3.74 -8.66 67.37
N SER A 308 3.76 -9.93 66.94
CA SER A 308 3.15 -11.03 67.70
C SER A 308 3.83 -11.24 69.06
N GLN A 309 5.14 -10.99 69.16
CA GLN A 309 5.90 -11.08 70.41
C GLN A 309 5.52 -9.93 71.35
N LEU A 310 5.48 -8.69 70.87
CA LEU A 310 5.08 -7.54 71.68
C LEU A 310 3.63 -7.64 72.15
N LEU A 311 2.71 -8.15 71.31
CA LEU A 311 1.34 -8.43 71.72
C LEU A 311 1.28 -9.46 72.84
N LYS A 312 2.07 -10.53 72.76
CA LYS A 312 2.18 -11.52 73.85
C LYS A 312 2.70 -10.86 75.12
N GLU A 313 3.74 -10.04 75.04
CA GLU A 313 4.27 -9.33 76.21
C GLU A 313 3.26 -8.39 76.84
N LEU A 314 2.50 -7.66 76.02
CA LEU A 314 1.43 -6.76 76.48
C LEU A 314 0.32 -7.55 77.18
N LEU A 315 -0.06 -8.71 76.64
CA LEU A 315 -1.06 -9.60 77.23
C LEU A 315 -0.59 -10.27 78.53
N MET A 316 0.73 -10.42 78.74
CA MET A 316 1.31 -10.96 79.97
C MET A 316 1.43 -9.93 81.10
N LEU A 317 1.13 -8.65 80.85
CA LEU A 317 1.12 -7.64 81.91
C LEU A 317 -0.07 -7.85 82.87
N PRO A 318 0.09 -7.56 84.17
CA PRO A 318 -1.01 -7.62 85.13
C PRO A 318 -2.17 -6.70 84.74
N VAL A 319 -3.41 -7.16 84.99
CA VAL A 319 -4.64 -6.42 84.65
C VAL A 319 -4.74 -5.09 85.40
N ARG A 320 -4.22 -5.03 86.64
CA ARG A 320 -4.15 -3.80 87.44
C ARG A 320 -2.82 -3.10 87.23
N ALA A 321 -2.87 -1.79 86.97
CA ALA A 321 -1.71 -0.96 86.66
C ALA A 321 -1.40 0.01 87.82
N ASP A 322 -1.32 -0.51 89.04
CA ASP A 322 -1.21 0.33 90.25
C ASP A 322 0.20 0.90 90.46
N ASN A 323 1.23 0.28 89.85
CA ASN A 323 2.62 0.72 89.94
C ASN A 323 3.04 1.52 88.69
N PHE A 324 3.70 2.67 88.90
CA PHE A 324 4.25 3.51 87.82
C PHE A 324 5.15 2.73 86.84
N SER A 325 5.93 1.77 87.34
CA SER A 325 6.78 0.91 86.49
C SER A 325 5.97 0.06 85.49
N ILE A 326 4.81 -0.48 85.91
CA ILE A 326 3.93 -1.27 85.05
C ILE A 326 3.25 -0.36 84.02
N GLN A 327 2.83 0.83 84.44
CA GLN A 327 2.27 1.85 83.53
C GLN A 327 3.28 2.23 82.46
N ASN A 328 4.52 2.57 82.83
CA ASN A 328 5.58 2.91 81.88
C ASN A 328 5.86 1.76 80.92
N ARG A 329 6.05 0.54 81.43
CA ARG A 329 6.28 -0.64 80.59
C ARG A 329 5.14 -0.86 79.58
N ARG A 330 3.88 -0.66 80.00
CA ARG A 330 2.72 -0.74 79.11
C ARG A 330 2.79 0.33 78.02
N THR A 331 3.03 1.59 78.38
CA THR A 331 3.14 2.68 77.40
C THR A 331 4.29 2.49 76.42
N GLU A 332 5.42 1.92 76.88
CA GLU A 332 6.55 1.57 76.02
C GLU A 332 6.19 0.47 75.02
N LEU A 333 5.47 -0.57 75.46
CA LEU A 333 5.00 -1.64 74.57
C LEU A 333 4.00 -1.10 73.54
N GLU A 334 3.03 -0.29 73.96
CA GLU A 334 2.05 0.34 73.07
C GLU A 334 2.73 1.27 72.04
N LYS A 335 3.75 2.04 72.46
CA LYS A 335 4.55 2.87 71.55
C LYS A 335 5.29 2.02 70.52
N LYS A 336 6.04 1.00 70.95
CA LYS A 336 6.74 0.07 70.04
C LYS A 336 5.77 -0.63 69.08
N LEU A 337 4.57 -0.95 69.55
CA LEU A 337 3.55 -1.57 68.74
C LEU A 337 3.06 -0.62 67.63
N SER A 338 2.85 0.66 67.96
CA SER A 338 2.51 1.69 66.96
C SER A 338 3.60 1.87 65.90
N GLU A 339 4.87 1.89 66.30
CA GLU A 339 6.03 1.97 65.38
C GLU A 339 6.07 0.74 64.44
N ILE A 340 5.81 -0.45 64.98
CA ILE A 340 5.73 -1.69 64.20
C ILE A 340 4.54 -1.66 63.22
N GLU A 341 3.38 -1.16 63.62
CA GLU A 341 2.21 -1.07 62.74
C GLU A 341 2.45 -0.10 61.57
N GLU A 342 3.13 1.02 61.83
CA GLU A 342 3.59 1.93 60.77
C GLU A 342 4.56 1.23 59.83
N ALA A 343 5.51 0.46 60.37
CA ALA A 343 6.45 -0.33 59.56
C ALA A 343 5.71 -1.39 58.71
N ILE A 344 4.76 -2.13 59.28
CA ILE A 344 3.92 -3.09 58.52
C ILE A 344 3.17 -2.36 57.42
N LYS A 345 2.61 -1.18 57.69
CA LYS A 345 1.91 -0.36 56.70
C LYS A 345 2.83 0.05 55.55
N VAL A 346 4.09 0.39 55.82
CA VAL A 346 5.09 0.69 54.78
C VAL A 346 5.45 -0.58 53.99
N PHE A 347 5.83 -1.66 54.67
CA PHE A 347 6.30 -2.90 54.02
C PHE A 347 5.18 -3.74 53.40
N SER A 348 3.91 -3.50 53.73
CA SER A 348 2.76 -4.13 53.06
C SER A 348 2.52 -3.61 51.65
N ARG A 349 3.06 -2.44 51.29
CA ARG A 349 2.96 -1.87 49.95
C ARG A 349 3.80 -2.69 48.96
N PRO A 350 3.38 -2.80 47.69
CA PRO A 350 4.11 -3.58 46.68
C PRO A 350 5.45 -2.94 46.27
N LYS A 351 5.59 -1.62 46.43
CA LYS A 351 6.82 -0.88 46.13
C LYS A 351 7.30 -0.18 47.40
N VAL A 352 8.49 -0.52 47.85
CA VAL A 352 9.15 0.09 49.00
C VAL A 352 10.49 0.64 48.52
N PHE A 353 10.76 1.90 48.81
CA PHE A 353 12.01 2.57 48.45
C PHE A 353 12.84 2.78 49.72
N ILE A 354 14.11 2.40 49.66
CA ILE A 354 15.07 2.57 50.76
C ILE A 354 16.04 3.66 50.36
N LYS A 355 16.41 4.52 51.31
CA LYS A 355 17.49 5.48 51.12
C LYS A 355 18.81 4.74 50.98
N ILE A 356 19.61 5.10 49.97
CA ILE A 356 20.94 4.52 49.79
C ILE A 356 21.85 5.21 50.80
N ASP A 357 22.37 4.48 51.79
CA ASP A 357 23.39 5.00 52.69
C ASP A 357 24.67 5.16 51.86
N SER A 358 25.03 6.42 51.55
CA SER A 358 26.25 6.79 50.82
C SER A 358 27.43 6.95 51.76
#